data_AF-A0A0D1JPY2-F1
#
_entry.id   AF-A0A0D1JPY2-F1
#
_cell.length_a   1.000
_cell.length_b   1.000
_cell.length_c   1.000
_cell.angle_alpha   90.00
_cell.angle_beta   90.00
_cell.angle_gamma   90.00
#
_symmetry.space_group_name_H-M   'P 1'
#
loop_
_entity.id
_entity.type
_entity.pdbx_description
1 polymer ?
#
loop_
_entity_poly.entity_id
_entity_poly.type
_entity_poly.pdbx_seq_one_letter_code
_entity_poly.pdbx_strand_id
1 'polypeptide(L)'
;MSTTLAAPTFRAALDAGLCWLYATEQPATALVERCGVRIISGDRIVRFLPVGMEGHPLIVLDARIPRWRPRPTECGIGTLPECELAAVAGQLRELGVASSRWHYHSTTGTIVLSVSAHPSLRAAIERFSAGCPWHHSQVCDAPISAGGQGCPWHTDGHNAAVWPSVAADVIDPARTISLLPSK
;
A
#
# COMPACT_ATOMS: atom_id res chain seq x y z
N MET A 1 21.98 -3.50 -21.07
CA MET A 1 21.38 -4.54 -20.23
C MET A 1 20.39 -3.85 -19.31
N SER A 2 19.11 -4.22 -19.34
CA SER A 2 18.09 -3.61 -18.48
C SER A 2 17.75 -4.58 -17.36
N THR A 3 18.14 -4.25 -16.13
CA THR A 3 17.82 -5.06 -14.95
C THR A 3 16.36 -4.84 -14.58
N THR A 4 15.48 -5.75 -15.00
CA THR A 4 14.10 -5.76 -14.54
C THR A 4 14.07 -6.22 -13.09
N LEU A 5 13.81 -5.29 -12.16
CA LEU A 5 13.55 -5.64 -10.76
C LEU A 5 12.32 -6.55 -10.68
N ALA A 6 12.41 -7.62 -9.90
CA ALA A 6 11.27 -8.46 -9.62
C ALA A 6 10.19 -7.66 -8.87
N ALA A 7 8.92 -7.97 -9.13
CA ALA A 7 7.85 -7.49 -8.25
C ALA A 7 8.07 -8.10 -6.85
N PRO A 8 7.90 -7.34 -5.77
CA PRO A 8 8.10 -7.87 -4.42
C PRO A 8 7.13 -9.01 -4.15
N THR A 9 7.57 -9.96 -3.32
CA THR A 9 6.69 -11.02 -2.82
C THR A 9 5.57 -10.42 -1.96
N PHE A 10 4.45 -11.15 -1.86
CA PHE A 10 3.34 -10.72 -1.02
C PHE A 10 3.77 -10.51 0.44
N ARG A 11 4.65 -11.37 0.94
CA ARG A 11 5.18 -11.26 2.30
C ARG A 11 6.03 -10.01 2.48
N ALA A 12 6.93 -9.70 1.55
CA ALA A 12 7.71 -8.47 1.60
C ALA A 12 6.82 -7.20 1.55
N ALA A 13 5.76 -7.23 0.73
CA ALA A 13 4.77 -6.15 0.70
C ALA A 13 3.99 -6.02 2.04
N LEU A 14 3.65 -7.15 2.68
CA LEU A 14 2.97 -7.19 3.97
C LEU A 14 3.87 -6.64 5.09
N ASP A 15 5.10 -7.14 5.20
CA ASP A 15 6.06 -6.73 6.23
C ASP A 15 6.42 -5.23 6.09
N ALA A 16 6.65 -4.74 4.87
CA ALA A 16 6.90 -3.32 4.61
C ALA A 16 5.70 -2.42 4.98
N GLY A 17 4.48 -2.82 4.60
CA GLY A 17 3.27 -2.07 4.91
C GLY A 17 2.93 -2.04 6.41
N LEU A 18 3.17 -3.14 7.13
CA LEU A 18 2.99 -3.22 8.58
C LEU A 18 4.05 -2.41 9.35
N CYS A 19 5.32 -2.48 8.91
CA CYS A 19 6.39 -1.63 9.44
C CYS A 19 6.06 -0.15 9.25
N TRP A 20 5.52 0.23 8.09
CA TRP A 20 5.05 1.59 7.82
C TRP A 20 3.86 2.00 8.71
N LEU A 21 2.86 1.12 8.87
CA LEU A 21 1.69 1.40 9.70
C LEU A 21 2.01 1.58 11.19
N TYR A 22 2.97 0.82 11.73
CA TYR A 22 3.13 0.66 13.18
C TYR A 22 4.47 1.11 13.76
N ALA A 23 5.56 1.05 12.98
CA ALA A 23 6.92 1.32 13.47
C ALA A 23 7.59 2.53 12.81
N THR A 24 7.06 3.03 11.68
CA THR A 24 7.67 4.13 10.94
C THR A 24 7.17 5.48 11.44
N GLU A 25 8.05 6.21 12.12
CA GLU A 25 7.81 7.61 12.47
C GLU A 25 7.71 8.48 11.20
N GLN A 26 6.87 9.50 11.26
CA GLN A 26 6.62 10.44 10.17
C GLN A 26 7.03 11.84 10.62
N PRO A 27 7.80 12.59 9.82
CA PRO A 27 8.16 13.97 10.14
C PRO A 27 6.97 14.87 10.49
N ALA A 28 7.23 15.92 11.27
CA ALA A 28 6.21 16.89 11.68
C ALA A 28 5.58 17.66 10.51
N THR A 29 6.27 17.72 9.37
CA THR A 29 5.81 18.32 8.11
C THR A 29 5.19 17.32 7.14
N ALA A 30 5.27 16.02 7.41
CA ALA A 30 4.77 14.99 6.50
C ALA A 30 3.25 15.11 6.27
N LEU A 31 2.83 14.84 5.03
CA LEU A 31 1.44 14.75 4.61
C LEU A 31 1.21 13.38 3.99
N VAL A 32 0.19 12.69 4.48
CA VAL A 32 -0.20 11.36 3.98
C VAL A 32 -1.69 11.39 3.70
N GLU A 33 -2.08 10.99 2.49
CA GLU A 33 -3.50 10.84 2.15
C GLU A 33 -4.18 9.76 3.00
N ARG A 34 -5.47 9.93 3.28
CA ARG A 34 -6.26 8.89 3.99
C ARG A 34 -6.36 7.58 3.20
N CYS A 35 -6.19 7.63 1.87
CA CYS A 35 -6.12 6.43 1.02
C CYS A 35 -4.84 5.59 1.27
N GLY A 36 -3.86 6.16 1.98
CA GLY A 36 -2.65 5.49 2.42
C GLY A 36 -1.70 5.17 1.28
N VAL A 37 -1.11 3.98 1.32
CA VAL A 37 -0.10 3.55 0.34
C VAL A 37 -0.50 2.27 -0.37
N ARG A 38 -0.04 2.11 -1.61
CA ARG A 38 -0.33 0.98 -2.49
C ARG A 38 0.98 0.29 -2.91
N ILE A 39 1.11 -0.99 -2.60
CA ILE A 39 2.23 -1.85 -3.01
C ILE A 39 1.71 -2.87 -4.05
N ILE A 40 2.44 -3.08 -5.13
CA ILE A 40 2.11 -4.08 -6.16
C ILE A 40 2.96 -5.32 -5.90
N SER A 41 2.32 -6.46 -5.67
CA SER A 41 2.94 -7.77 -5.44
C SER A 41 2.41 -8.75 -6.47
N GLY A 42 3.15 -8.94 -7.58
CA GLY A 42 2.73 -9.79 -8.70
C GLY A 42 1.37 -9.38 -9.28
N ASP A 43 0.40 -10.29 -9.18
CA ASP A 43 -1.01 -10.10 -9.62
C ASP A 43 -1.93 -9.58 -8.51
N ARG A 44 -1.36 -9.04 -7.43
CA ARG A 44 -2.07 -8.38 -6.33
C ARG A 44 -1.64 -6.94 -6.14
N ILE A 45 -2.60 -6.16 -5.67
CA ILE A 45 -2.44 -4.81 -5.20
C ILE A 45 -2.76 -4.85 -3.71
N VAL A 46 -1.80 -4.52 -2.86
CA VAL A 46 -1.98 -4.44 -1.41
C VAL A 46 -1.99 -2.97 -1.03
N ARG A 47 -3.10 -2.48 -0.48
CA ARG A 47 -3.22 -1.12 0.05
C ARG A 47 -3.23 -1.15 1.57
N PHE A 48 -2.51 -0.22 2.18
CA PHE A 48 -2.47 -0.01 3.62
C PHE A 48 -3.03 1.38 3.92
N LEU A 49 -4.24 1.41 4.49
CA LEU A 49 -4.94 2.63 4.87
C LEU A 49 -4.75 2.83 6.38
N PRO A 50 -4.03 3.86 6.86
CA PRO A 50 -3.78 4.00 8.30
C PRO A 50 -5.01 4.41 9.11
N VAL A 51 -6.03 4.98 8.44
CA VAL A 51 -7.31 5.39 9.06
C VAL A 51 -8.46 5.05 8.12
N GLY A 52 -9.11 3.91 8.34
CA GLY A 52 -10.24 3.43 7.56
C GLY A 52 -11.57 3.48 8.33
N MET A 53 -12.26 2.34 8.40
CA MET A 53 -13.52 2.18 9.14
C MET A 53 -13.28 2.37 10.64
N GLU A 54 -14.17 3.10 11.31
CA GLU A 54 -14.16 3.29 12.78
C GLU A 54 -12.83 3.84 13.34
N GLY A 55 -11.98 4.44 12.49
CA GLY A 55 -10.65 4.94 12.86
C GLY A 55 -9.55 3.87 12.88
N HIS A 56 -9.88 2.61 12.62
CA HIS A 56 -8.93 1.50 12.56
C HIS A 56 -8.21 1.41 11.20
N PRO A 57 -6.96 0.93 11.14
CA PRO A 57 -6.27 0.70 9.87
C PRO A 57 -6.94 -0.42 9.07
N LEU A 58 -6.86 -0.33 7.75
CA LEU A 58 -7.30 -1.40 6.84
C LEU A 58 -6.17 -1.84 5.91
N ILE A 59 -6.07 -3.15 5.72
CA ILE A 59 -5.41 -3.76 4.56
C ILE A 59 -6.48 -4.04 3.52
N VAL A 60 -6.26 -3.62 2.29
CA VAL A 60 -7.13 -3.93 1.14
C VAL A 60 -6.33 -4.69 0.09
N LEU A 61 -6.83 -5.86 -0.28
CA LEU A 61 -6.31 -6.70 -1.34
C LEU A 61 -7.18 -6.51 -2.57
N ASP A 62 -6.64 -5.92 -3.63
CA ASP A 62 -7.31 -5.92 -4.94
C ASP A 62 -6.58 -6.87 -5.88
N ALA A 63 -7.35 -7.68 -6.61
CA ALA A 63 -6.83 -8.45 -7.72
C ALA A 63 -6.43 -7.50 -8.87
N ARG A 64 -5.27 -7.75 -9.48
CA ARG A 64 -4.72 -6.91 -10.54
C ARG A 64 -5.39 -7.22 -11.88
N ILE A 65 -6.51 -6.56 -12.17
CA ILE A 65 -7.20 -6.68 -13.46
C ILE A 65 -6.41 -5.91 -14.54
N PRO A 66 -5.92 -6.56 -15.62
CA PRO A 66 -5.28 -5.85 -16.73
C PRO A 66 -6.31 -5.02 -17.49
N ARG A 67 -5.98 -3.74 -17.77
CA ARG A 67 -6.91 -2.81 -18.45
C ARG A 67 -7.32 -3.24 -19.87
N TRP A 68 -6.56 -4.13 -20.50
CA TRP A 68 -6.87 -4.73 -21.80
C TRP A 68 -6.39 -6.18 -21.86
N ARG A 69 -7.30 -7.11 -22.16
CA ARG A 69 -6.98 -8.42 -22.75
C ARG A 69 -8.03 -8.76 -23.81
N PRO A 70 -7.64 -9.11 -25.05
CA PRO A 70 -8.58 -9.62 -26.03
C PRO A 70 -8.96 -11.07 -25.67
N ARG A 71 -10.26 -11.28 -25.45
CA ARG A 71 -10.90 -12.58 -25.10
C ARG A 71 -10.64 -13.07 -23.66
N PRO A 72 -11.65 -13.60 -22.94
CA PRO A 72 -11.41 -14.39 -21.74
C PRO A 72 -10.78 -15.72 -22.16
N THR A 73 -9.56 -15.98 -21.71
CA THR A 73 -9.06 -17.34 -21.56
C THR A 73 -9.54 -17.92 -20.23
N GLU A 74 -9.59 -19.24 -20.10
CA GLU A 74 -10.34 -19.95 -19.05
C GLU A 74 -9.79 -19.78 -17.62
N CYS A 75 -8.61 -19.15 -17.46
CA CYS A 75 -8.22 -18.55 -16.18
C CYS A 75 -9.09 -17.32 -15.88
N GLY A 76 -10.05 -17.50 -14.96
CA GLY A 76 -11.02 -16.49 -14.56
C GLY A 76 -10.42 -15.09 -14.31
N ILE A 77 -11.15 -14.06 -14.77
CA ILE A 77 -10.73 -12.66 -14.70
C ILE A 77 -10.45 -12.26 -13.26
N GLY A 78 -9.17 -12.15 -12.90
CA GLY A 78 -8.69 -11.40 -11.73
C GLY A 78 -9.57 -11.52 -10.49
N THR A 79 -9.94 -12.73 -10.09
CA THR A 79 -10.64 -12.95 -8.82
C THR A 79 -9.63 -13.08 -7.68
N LEU A 80 -10.00 -12.58 -6.52
CA LEU A 80 -9.30 -12.82 -5.27
C LEU A 80 -9.95 -14.05 -4.63
N PRO A 81 -9.40 -15.27 -4.70
CA PRO A 81 -10.05 -16.43 -4.09
C PRO A 81 -10.20 -16.23 -2.58
N GLU A 82 -11.35 -16.62 -2.02
CA GLU A 82 -11.70 -16.37 -0.61
C GLU A 82 -10.66 -16.95 0.38
N CYS A 83 -10.03 -18.08 0.02
CA CYS A 83 -8.94 -18.67 0.80
C CYS A 83 -7.67 -17.80 0.88
N GLU A 84 -7.46 -16.86 -0.04
CA GLU A 84 -6.31 -15.94 -0.02
C GLU A 84 -6.41 -14.98 1.17
N LEU A 85 -7.59 -14.39 1.40
CA LEU A 85 -7.84 -13.57 2.58
C LEU A 85 -7.58 -14.36 3.88
N ALA A 86 -7.89 -15.66 3.90
CA ALA A 86 -7.68 -16.52 5.07
C ALA A 86 -6.18 -16.79 5.29
N ALA A 87 -5.41 -16.97 4.22
CA ALA A 87 -3.96 -17.08 4.26
C ALA A 87 -3.31 -15.76 4.73
N VAL A 88 -3.84 -14.59 4.34
CA VAL A 88 -3.36 -13.29 4.84
C VAL A 88 -3.67 -13.11 6.33
N ALA A 89 -4.87 -13.47 6.79
CA ALA A 89 -5.20 -13.49 8.21
C ALA A 89 -4.29 -14.45 9.02
N GLY A 90 -3.92 -15.58 8.42
CA GLY A 90 -2.90 -16.49 8.97
C GLY A 90 -1.53 -15.82 9.14
N GLN A 91 -1.02 -15.18 8.09
CA GLN A 91 0.26 -14.46 8.12
C GLN A 91 0.28 -13.28 9.10
N LEU A 92 -0.84 -12.54 9.21
CA LEU A 92 -0.99 -11.47 10.21
C LEU A 92 -0.90 -12.01 11.64
N ARG A 93 -1.55 -13.15 11.92
CA ARG A 93 -1.47 -13.83 13.23
C ARG A 93 -0.06 -14.33 13.53
N GLU A 94 0.66 -14.88 12.55
CA GLU A 94 2.07 -15.28 12.68
C GLU A 94 3.00 -14.08 12.98
N LEU A 95 2.65 -12.89 12.46
CA LEU A 95 3.31 -11.62 12.74
C LEU A 95 2.88 -10.98 14.08
N GLY A 96 1.97 -11.59 14.83
CA GLY A 96 1.41 -11.01 16.06
C GLY A 96 0.47 -9.81 15.83
N VAL A 97 0.04 -9.56 14.59
CA VAL A 97 -0.85 -8.46 14.24
C VAL A 97 -2.31 -8.89 14.38
N ALA A 98 -3.02 -8.26 15.32
CA ALA A 98 -4.43 -8.52 15.55
C ALA A 98 -5.32 -7.89 14.47
N SER A 99 -6.20 -8.69 13.88
CA SER A 99 -7.28 -8.26 12.98
C SER A 99 -8.65 -8.47 13.62
N SER A 100 -9.58 -7.53 13.47
CA SER A 100 -10.90 -7.57 14.09
C SER A 100 -11.98 -8.13 13.16
N ARG A 101 -11.95 -7.76 11.87
CA ARG A 101 -12.94 -8.15 10.86
C ARG A 101 -12.31 -8.22 9.48
N TRP A 102 -12.96 -8.95 8.60
CA TRP A 102 -12.62 -9.08 7.19
C TRP A 102 -13.89 -9.10 6.33
N HIS A 103 -13.79 -8.61 5.11
CA HIS A 103 -14.88 -8.60 4.11
C HIS A 103 -14.34 -9.04 2.75
N TYR A 104 -15.19 -9.68 1.95
CA TYR A 104 -14.83 -10.19 0.63
C TYR A 104 -15.86 -9.81 -0.43
N HIS A 105 -15.38 -9.25 -1.54
CA HIS A 105 -16.17 -8.75 -2.67
C HIS A 105 -15.44 -9.05 -4.00
N SER A 106 -15.41 -10.34 -4.38
CA SER A 106 -14.97 -10.91 -5.68
C SER A 106 -13.57 -10.54 -6.20
N THR A 107 -13.33 -9.26 -6.50
CA THR A 107 -12.05 -8.70 -6.95
C THR A 107 -11.33 -7.92 -5.84
N THR A 108 -12.01 -7.60 -4.75
CA THR A 108 -11.46 -6.88 -3.59
C THR A 108 -11.77 -7.61 -2.28
N GLY A 109 -10.79 -7.66 -1.38
CA GLY A 109 -10.93 -8.13 -0.01
C GLY A 109 -10.38 -7.11 0.97
N THR A 110 -10.97 -6.99 2.15
CA THR A 110 -10.53 -6.06 3.20
C THR A 110 -10.30 -6.78 4.52
N ILE A 111 -9.32 -6.32 5.28
CA ILE A 111 -9.03 -6.77 6.65
C ILE A 111 -8.86 -5.51 7.51
N VAL A 112 -9.65 -5.41 8.58
CA VAL A 112 -9.59 -4.35 9.59
C VAL A 112 -8.64 -4.78 10.69
N LEU A 113 -7.67 -3.92 11.03
CA LEU A 113 -6.66 -4.18 12.06
C LEU A 113 -7.10 -3.60 13.41
N SER A 114 -6.88 -4.34 14.49
CA SER A 114 -7.39 -3.97 15.83
C SER A 114 -6.63 -2.80 16.45
N VAL A 115 -5.37 -2.59 16.09
CA VAL A 115 -4.50 -1.55 16.67
C VAL A 115 -4.44 -0.33 15.75
N SER A 116 -4.57 0.87 16.31
CA SER A 116 -4.37 2.15 15.60
C SER A 116 -2.99 2.25 14.96
N ALA A 117 -2.88 2.87 13.79
CA ALA A 117 -1.60 3.21 13.19
C ALA A 117 -0.76 4.16 14.06
N HIS A 118 0.54 4.23 13.79
CA HIS A 118 1.52 5.02 14.54
C HIS A 118 1.07 6.48 14.72
N PRO A 119 1.20 7.09 15.92
CA PRO A 119 0.64 8.42 16.19
C PRO A 119 1.09 9.52 15.22
N SER A 120 2.37 9.51 14.79
CA SER A 120 2.88 10.48 13.82
C SER A 120 2.26 10.32 12.43
N LEU A 121 1.91 9.09 12.02
CA LEU A 121 1.27 8.78 10.74
C LEU A 121 -0.19 9.22 10.75
N ARG A 122 -0.88 9.04 11.88
CA ARG A 122 -2.21 9.63 12.10
C ARG A 122 -2.16 11.16 12.04
N ALA A 123 -1.18 11.79 12.71
CA ALA A 123 -0.99 13.24 12.67
C ALA A 123 -0.69 13.76 11.24
N ALA A 124 0.03 13.01 10.40
CA ALA A 124 0.26 13.36 9.00
C ALA A 124 -1.03 13.31 8.15
N ILE A 125 -1.94 12.37 8.43
CA ILE A 125 -3.27 12.31 7.81
C ILE A 125 -4.16 13.44 8.33
N GLU A 126 -4.10 13.77 9.62
CA GLU A 126 -4.84 14.88 10.21
C GLU A 126 -4.41 16.23 9.60
N ARG A 127 -3.10 16.46 9.42
CA ARG A 127 -2.56 17.62 8.68
C ARG A 127 -3.06 17.68 7.23
N PHE A 128 -3.00 16.56 6.50
CA PHE A 128 -3.53 16.49 5.14
C PHE A 128 -5.05 16.76 5.11
N SER A 129 -5.79 16.27 6.11
CA SER A 129 -7.24 16.43 6.22
C SER A 129 -7.67 17.86 6.60
N ALA A 130 -6.85 18.57 7.37
CA ALA A 130 -7.03 19.99 7.66
C ALA A 130 -6.78 20.90 6.45
N GLY A 131 -6.09 20.39 5.42
CA GLY A 131 -5.75 21.13 4.20
C GLY A 131 -4.59 22.12 4.39
N CYS A 132 -4.25 22.79 3.30
CA CYS A 132 -3.19 23.78 3.25
C CYS A 132 -3.43 24.92 4.25
N PRO A 133 -2.51 25.25 5.18
CA PRO A 133 -2.69 26.32 6.16
C PRO A 133 -2.95 27.71 5.56
N TRP A 134 -2.58 27.93 4.29
CA TRP A 134 -2.73 29.20 3.57
C TRP A 134 -3.97 29.29 2.69
N HIS A 135 -4.46 28.15 2.18
CA HIS A 135 -5.57 28.10 1.21
C HIS A 135 -6.78 27.30 1.71
N HIS A 136 -6.68 26.71 2.91
CA HIS A 136 -7.70 25.87 3.59
C HIS A 136 -8.32 24.79 2.68
N SER A 137 -7.51 24.24 1.77
CA SER A 137 -7.89 23.25 0.77
C SER A 137 -6.80 22.18 0.65
N GLN A 138 -7.20 20.95 0.33
CA GLN A 138 -6.27 19.84 0.04
C GLN A 138 -5.60 19.99 -1.34
N VAL A 139 -6.20 20.78 -2.24
CA VAL A 139 -5.72 21.06 -3.60
C VAL A 139 -5.48 22.58 -3.74
N CYS A 140 -4.34 22.97 -4.30
CA CYS A 140 -3.92 24.37 -4.45
C CYS A 140 -3.68 24.69 -5.94
N ASP A 141 -4.63 25.40 -6.58
CA ASP A 141 -4.75 25.50 -8.05
C ASP A 141 -4.72 26.92 -8.70
N ALA A 142 -4.50 28.06 -8.00
CA ALA A 142 -4.53 29.41 -8.64
C ALA A 142 -3.37 30.33 -8.17
N PRO A 143 -2.57 31.03 -9.02
CA PRO A 143 -1.19 31.53 -8.73
C PRO A 143 -0.97 32.29 -7.41
N ILE A 144 0.24 32.27 -6.79
CA ILE A 144 0.51 32.92 -5.46
C ILE A 144 0.08 34.39 -5.38
N SER A 145 0.22 35.18 -6.44
CA SER A 145 -0.32 36.55 -6.55
C SER A 145 -1.87 36.64 -6.57
N ALA A 146 -2.54 35.50 -6.50
CA ALA A 146 -3.97 35.22 -6.37
C ALA A 146 -4.27 33.95 -5.51
N GLY A 147 -3.33 33.49 -4.65
CA GLY A 147 -3.52 32.38 -3.70
C GLY A 147 -3.22 30.92 -4.14
N GLY A 148 -1.99 30.58 -4.58
CA GLY A 148 -1.48 29.19 -4.70
C GLY A 148 -1.57 28.36 -6.00
N GLN A 149 -0.94 28.73 -7.13
CA GLN A 149 -0.35 27.74 -8.09
C GLN A 149 1.09 27.54 -7.64
N GLY A 150 1.54 26.28 -7.60
CA GLY A 150 2.86 25.96 -7.07
C GLY A 150 2.98 26.21 -5.57
N CYS A 151 1.88 26.16 -4.81
CA CYS A 151 1.96 26.09 -3.35
C CYS A 151 2.71 24.80 -2.98
N PRO A 152 3.91 24.87 -2.39
CA PRO A 152 4.75 23.70 -2.24
C PRO A 152 4.28 22.78 -1.11
N TRP A 153 3.40 23.27 -0.20
CA TRP A 153 2.87 22.55 0.96
C TRP A 153 2.56 21.06 0.71
N HIS A 154 1.76 20.79 -0.33
CA HIS A 154 1.36 19.42 -0.66
C HIS A 154 2.57 18.57 -1.09
N THR A 155 3.37 19.10 -2.02
CA THR A 155 4.54 18.41 -2.59
C THR A 155 5.64 18.19 -1.55
N ASP A 156 6.00 19.22 -0.80
CA ASP A 156 7.00 19.17 0.27
C ASP A 156 6.57 18.21 1.38
N GLY A 157 5.30 18.27 1.80
CA GLY A 157 4.77 17.36 2.82
C GLY A 157 4.68 15.91 2.35
N HIS A 158 4.32 15.68 1.09
CA HIS A 158 4.32 14.33 0.49
C HIS A 158 5.75 13.78 0.33
N ASN A 159 6.70 14.62 -0.07
CA ASN A 159 8.12 14.27 -0.19
C ASN A 159 8.80 14.06 1.18
N ALA A 160 8.32 14.74 2.23
CA ALA A 160 8.77 14.55 3.59
C ALA A 160 8.17 13.32 4.28
N ALA A 161 7.11 12.72 3.73
CA ALA A 161 6.55 11.47 4.26
C ALA A 161 7.50 10.29 4.01
N VAL A 162 7.69 9.46 5.03
CA VAL A 162 8.47 8.23 4.93
C VAL A 162 7.53 7.13 4.44
N TRP A 163 7.71 6.70 3.19
CA TRP A 163 6.90 5.67 2.55
C TRP A 163 7.47 4.27 2.81
N PRO A 164 6.65 3.18 2.78
CA PRO A 164 7.17 1.82 2.94
C PRO A 164 8.19 1.49 1.86
N SER A 165 9.38 1.07 2.28
CA SER A 165 10.37 0.48 1.38
C SER A 165 10.16 -1.03 1.32
N VAL A 166 10.07 -1.56 0.11
CA VAL A 166 10.09 -3.01 -0.12
C VAL A 166 11.44 -3.33 -0.74
N ALA A 167 12.23 -4.18 -0.08
CA ALA A 167 13.46 -4.68 -0.67
C ALA A 167 13.11 -5.42 -1.97
N ALA A 168 13.68 -4.99 -3.10
CA ALA A 168 13.53 -5.70 -4.35
C ALA A 168 14.41 -6.96 -4.29
N ASP A 169 13.80 -8.14 -4.38
CA ASP A 169 14.52 -9.39 -4.55
C ASP A 169 15.33 -9.31 -5.86
N VAL A 170 16.65 -9.21 -5.75
CA VAL A 170 17.55 -9.29 -6.89
C VAL A 170 17.57 -10.74 -7.36
N ILE A 171 16.80 -11.03 -8.41
CA ILE A 171 16.91 -12.31 -9.11
C ILE A 171 18.27 -12.33 -9.80
N ASP A 172 19.23 -13.01 -9.19
CA ASP A 172 20.49 -13.37 -9.82
C ASP A 172 20.23 -14.47 -10.89
N PRO A 173 20.39 -14.15 -12.19
CA PRO A 173 20.15 -15.13 -13.25
C PRO A 173 21.12 -16.32 -13.21
N ALA A 174 22.24 -16.24 -12.48
CA ALA A 174 23.16 -17.37 -12.32
C ALA A 174 22.58 -18.51 -11.46
N ARG A 175 21.58 -18.24 -10.61
CA ARG A 175 21.07 -19.23 -9.64
C ARG A 175 19.97 -20.16 -10.17
N THR A 176 19.47 -19.96 -11.39
CA THR A 176 18.37 -20.76 -11.97
C THR A 176 18.85 -22.05 -12.67
N ILE A 177 20.14 -22.18 -13.01
CA ILE A 177 20.68 -23.33 -13.74
C ILE A 177 21.29 -24.38 -12.77
N SER A 178 20.47 -24.97 -11.89
CA SER A 178 20.90 -26.10 -11.03
C SER A 178 19.76 -27.02 -10.54
N LEU A 179 18.66 -27.14 -11.31
CA LEU A 179 17.63 -28.17 -11.08
C LEU A 179 17.14 -28.79 -12.40
N LEU A 180 17.98 -29.63 -13.01
CA LEU A 180 17.57 -30.66 -13.95
C LEU A 180 18.06 -32.01 -13.40
N PRO A 181 17.20 -33.01 -13.20
CA PRO A 181 17.64 -34.35 -12.80
C PRO A 181 18.36 -35.02 -13.98
N SER A 182 19.51 -35.63 -13.70
CA SER A 182 20.11 -36.61 -14.61
C SER A 182 19.18 -37.82 -14.77
N LYS A 183 19.15 -38.38 -15.99
CA LYS A 183 18.42 -39.61 -16.34
C LYS A 183 18.98 -40.83 -15.64
#